data_AF-A0A3D0XDN1-F1
#
_entry.id   AF-A0A3D0XDN1-F1
#
_cell.length_a   1.000
_cell.length_b   1.000
_cell.length_c   1.000
_cell.angle_alpha   90.00
_cell.angle_beta   90.00
_cell.angle_gamma   90.00
#
_symmetry.space_group_name_H-M   'P 1'
#
loop_
_entity.id
_entity.type
_entity.pdbx_description
1 polymer ?
#
loop_
_entity_poly.entity_id
_entity_poly.type
_entity_poly.pdbx_seq_one_letter_code
_entity_poly.pdbx_strand_id
1 'polypeptide(L)'
;EAGGGHAHAGLMMYQGGSWPEAYQDRAFMNNIHGQRINMDVPERKGSGYVGRHGPDFLNFNDRWSQVLNMLYDHNGSVYLVDWYDANQCHHRRDDGHDRSNGRIYKVVYDEEPWTPVDVSAHRPEGWVRLQLHPNEWFALQARKRLMEHGGNEATDTLLNRLMDEATDTLHRLRLMWTLGAMGKWTEAHGLRGMSHTDEDVRAWSIQLSLESRNPTAQTLKKLETLAAEDPSAMVRLYVASALQRTPVVSRFPVLKALVSHAEDAEDHNLPLMIWYAMEPVVGQDSSQGISLLQACKIPILREFITRRMATQSLVASR
;
A
#
# COMPACT_ATOMS: atom_id res chain seq x y z
N GLU A 1 -30.38 4.37 9.59
CA GLU A 1 -29.62 3.12 9.78
C GLU A 1 -28.43 3.12 8.81
N ALA A 2 -27.26 2.61 9.22
CA ALA A 2 -26.01 2.60 8.43
C ALA A 2 -26.03 1.63 7.22
N GLY A 3 -27.21 1.25 6.72
CA GLY A 3 -27.35 0.42 5.52
C GLY A 3 -26.81 -1.01 5.68
N GLY A 4 -27.06 -1.65 6.83
CA GLY A 4 -26.50 -2.95 7.25
C GLY A 4 -26.16 -3.94 6.13
N GLY A 5 -24.95 -4.50 6.19
CA GLY A 5 -24.45 -5.50 5.24
C GLY A 5 -22.92 -5.55 5.25
N HIS A 6 -22.32 -6.73 5.06
CA HIS A 6 -20.85 -6.92 5.00
C HIS A 6 -20.33 -7.05 3.55
N ALA A 7 -21.16 -6.70 2.56
CA ALA A 7 -20.86 -6.90 1.14
C ALA A 7 -20.50 -5.56 0.49
N HIS A 8 -19.20 -5.33 0.34
CA HIS A 8 -18.65 -4.15 -0.32
C HIS A 8 -17.95 -4.53 -1.62
N ALA A 9 -18.00 -3.64 -2.61
CA ALA A 9 -17.33 -3.83 -3.88
C ALA A 9 -16.65 -2.54 -4.37
N GLY A 10 -15.51 -2.74 -5.02
CA GLY A 10 -14.62 -1.65 -5.42
C GLY A 10 -13.95 -0.97 -4.24
N LEU A 11 -12.95 -0.15 -4.54
CA LEU A 11 -12.37 0.84 -3.63
C LEU A 11 -11.70 1.90 -4.49
N MET A 12 -12.09 3.16 -4.29
CA MET A 12 -11.45 4.30 -4.92
C MET A 12 -11.01 5.28 -3.84
N MET A 13 -9.71 5.61 -3.83
CA MET A 13 -9.21 6.79 -3.14
C MET A 13 -9.32 7.97 -4.10
N TYR A 14 -10.19 8.95 -3.83
CA TYR A 14 -10.39 10.04 -4.78
C TYR A 14 -9.18 10.99 -4.82
N GLN A 15 -8.51 10.98 -5.96
CA GLN A 15 -7.34 11.84 -6.24
C GLN A 15 -7.43 12.48 -7.64
N GLY A 16 -8.67 12.70 -8.11
CA GLY A 16 -8.97 13.29 -9.40
C GLY A 16 -8.80 14.81 -9.45
N GLY A 17 -8.84 15.48 -8.30
CA GLY A 17 -8.53 16.90 -8.14
C GLY A 17 -9.58 17.90 -8.62
N SER A 18 -10.69 17.45 -9.23
CA SER A 18 -11.77 18.37 -9.67
C SER A 18 -12.91 18.51 -8.66
N TRP A 19 -13.16 17.49 -7.84
CA TRP A 19 -14.19 17.55 -6.80
C TRP A 19 -13.72 18.40 -5.61
N PRO A 20 -14.66 18.90 -4.77
CA PRO A 20 -14.33 19.64 -3.56
C PRO A 20 -13.36 18.89 -2.63
N GLU A 21 -12.54 19.65 -1.90
CA GLU A 21 -11.53 19.14 -0.96
C GLU A 21 -12.09 18.14 0.06
N ALA A 22 -13.37 18.26 0.43
CA ALA A 22 -14.05 17.32 1.33
C ALA A 22 -14.01 15.86 0.85
N TYR A 23 -13.90 15.62 -0.46
CA TYR A 23 -13.83 14.31 -1.09
C TYR A 23 -12.40 13.86 -1.42
N GLN A 24 -11.43 14.78 -1.40
CA GLN A 24 -10.03 14.48 -1.68
C GLN A 24 -9.46 13.52 -0.62
N ASP A 25 -8.76 12.49 -1.08
CA ASP A 25 -8.16 11.44 -0.26
C ASP A 25 -9.17 10.68 0.65
N ARG A 26 -10.44 10.65 0.24
CA ARG A 26 -11.49 9.81 0.86
C ARG A 26 -11.59 8.45 0.16
N ALA A 27 -11.95 7.43 0.92
CA ALA A 27 -12.17 6.08 0.44
C ALA A 27 -13.64 5.87 0.08
N PHE A 28 -13.91 5.58 -1.18
CA PHE A 28 -15.26 5.30 -1.68
C PHE A 28 -15.40 3.80 -1.95
N MET A 29 -16.44 3.20 -1.40
CA MET A 29 -16.76 1.78 -1.57
C MET A 29 -18.26 1.61 -1.79
N ASN A 30 -18.65 0.79 -2.76
CA ASN A 30 -20.05 0.42 -2.88
C ASN A 30 -20.44 -0.50 -1.72
N ASN A 31 -21.62 -0.28 -1.14
CA ASN A 31 -22.28 -1.20 -0.23
C ASN A 31 -23.52 -1.75 -0.95
N ILE A 32 -23.39 -3.00 -1.39
CA ILE A 32 -24.37 -3.68 -2.25
C ILE A 32 -25.72 -3.79 -1.54
N HIS A 33 -25.73 -4.22 -0.28
CA HIS A 33 -26.96 -4.35 0.50
C HIS A 33 -27.54 -2.97 0.88
N GLY A 34 -26.65 -2.00 1.11
CA GLY A 34 -26.99 -0.63 1.46
C GLY A 34 -27.48 0.21 0.28
N GLN A 35 -27.33 -0.27 -0.96
CA GLN A 35 -27.69 0.43 -2.22
C GLN A 35 -27.06 1.83 -2.30
N ARG A 36 -25.80 1.93 -1.89
CA ARG A 36 -25.13 3.22 -1.73
C ARG A 36 -23.63 3.12 -1.88
N ILE A 37 -23.02 4.27 -2.14
CA ILE A 37 -21.58 4.45 -2.06
C ILE A 37 -21.29 5.02 -0.69
N ASN A 38 -20.63 4.22 0.16
CA ASN A 38 -20.09 4.72 1.40
C ASN A 38 -18.83 5.54 1.11
N MET A 39 -18.61 6.54 1.95
CA MET A 39 -17.36 7.32 1.96
C MET A 39 -16.77 7.24 3.36
N ASP A 40 -15.55 6.69 3.45
CA ASP A 40 -14.79 6.63 4.68
C ASP A 40 -13.61 7.62 4.62
N VAL A 41 -13.25 8.16 5.77
CA VAL A 41 -12.10 9.02 6.00
C VAL A 41 -10.98 8.15 6.58
N PRO A 42 -9.88 7.91 5.86
CA PRO A 42 -8.72 7.23 6.43
C PRO A 42 -8.03 8.12 7.46
N GLU A 43 -7.77 7.56 8.64
CA GLU A 43 -7.01 8.22 9.70
C GLU A 43 -5.80 7.37 10.08
N ARG A 44 -4.61 7.98 10.18
CA ARG A 44 -3.41 7.27 10.64
C ARG A 44 -3.61 6.76 12.07
N LYS A 45 -3.25 5.50 12.32
CA LYS A 45 -3.23 4.89 13.65
C LYS A 45 -2.13 3.84 13.72
N GLY A 46 -1.15 4.04 14.61
CA GLY A 46 0.00 3.14 14.72
C GLY A 46 0.78 3.08 13.41
N SER A 47 1.03 1.87 12.92
CA SER A 47 1.76 1.58 11.68
C SER A 47 0.93 1.69 10.40
N GLY A 48 -0.38 1.93 10.52
CA GLY A 48 -1.33 1.91 9.39
C GLY A 48 -2.45 2.93 9.53
N TYR A 49 -3.65 2.56 9.07
CA TYR A 49 -4.82 3.43 9.02
C TYR A 49 -6.06 2.74 9.59
N VAL A 50 -6.98 3.54 10.12
CA VAL A 50 -8.36 3.13 10.41
C VAL A 50 -9.31 3.95 9.55
N GLY A 51 -10.35 3.32 9.00
CA GLY A 51 -11.42 4.03 8.30
C GLY A 51 -12.45 4.56 9.30
N ARG A 52 -12.78 5.86 9.22
CA ARG A 52 -13.94 6.43 9.91
C ARG A 52 -15.05 6.72 8.92
N HIS A 53 -16.24 6.24 9.22
CA HIS A 53 -17.39 6.44 8.36
C HIS A 53 -17.75 7.93 8.25
N GLY A 54 -17.75 8.44 7.03
CA GLY A 54 -18.26 9.78 6.68
C GLY A 54 -19.71 9.72 6.18
N PRO A 55 -20.27 10.85 5.73
CA PRO A 55 -21.56 10.85 5.04
C PRO A 55 -21.53 9.98 3.79
N ASP A 56 -22.58 9.18 3.58
CA ASP A 56 -22.76 8.41 2.34
C ASP A 56 -22.71 9.35 1.13
N PHE A 57 -21.98 8.94 0.09
CA PHE A 57 -21.76 9.76 -1.10
C PHE A 57 -22.98 9.78 -2.03
N LEU A 58 -23.56 8.60 -2.28
CA LEU A 58 -24.67 8.42 -3.20
C LEU A 58 -25.57 7.29 -2.73
N ASN A 59 -26.88 7.50 -2.76
CA ASN A 59 -27.88 6.46 -2.59
C ASN A 59 -28.61 6.24 -3.92
N PHE A 60 -28.59 5.00 -4.41
CA PHE A 60 -29.19 4.65 -5.70
C PHE A 60 -30.72 4.58 -5.66
N ASN A 61 -31.32 4.37 -4.47
CA ASN A 61 -32.74 4.04 -4.31
C ASN A 61 -33.20 2.90 -5.23
N ASP A 62 -32.29 1.97 -5.53
CA ASP A 62 -32.45 0.91 -6.51
C ASP A 62 -31.79 -0.36 -5.97
N ARG A 63 -32.64 -1.35 -5.67
CA ARG A 63 -32.21 -2.62 -5.07
C ARG A 63 -31.41 -3.51 -6.00
N TRP A 64 -31.40 -3.23 -7.30
CA TRP A 64 -30.70 -4.09 -8.26
C TRP A 64 -29.36 -3.49 -8.67
N SER A 65 -29.04 -2.27 -8.22
CA SER A 65 -27.71 -1.68 -8.41
C SER A 65 -26.67 -2.41 -7.57
N GLN A 66 -25.60 -2.82 -8.23
CA GLN A 66 -24.41 -3.41 -7.64
C GLN A 66 -23.18 -2.78 -8.31
N VAL A 67 -22.81 -1.56 -7.89
CA VAL A 67 -21.57 -0.94 -8.34
C VAL A 67 -20.38 -1.82 -7.95
N LEU A 68 -19.60 -2.22 -8.95
CA LEU A 68 -18.47 -3.13 -8.76
C LEU A 68 -17.14 -2.38 -8.70
N ASN A 69 -17.02 -1.25 -9.40
CA ASN A 69 -15.79 -0.47 -9.42
C ASN A 69 -16.03 1.00 -9.77
N MET A 70 -15.08 1.84 -9.36
CA MET A 70 -15.05 3.28 -9.55
C MET A 70 -13.67 3.73 -10.01
N LEU A 71 -13.58 4.57 -11.03
CA LEU A 71 -12.33 5.14 -11.52
C LEU A 71 -12.53 6.60 -11.94
N TYR A 72 -11.64 7.50 -11.51
CA TYR A 72 -11.60 8.86 -12.03
C TYR A 72 -10.80 8.94 -13.34
N ASP A 73 -11.18 9.87 -14.21
CA ASP A 73 -10.49 10.17 -15.47
C ASP A 73 -9.57 11.41 -15.35
N HIS A 74 -9.08 11.90 -16.48
CA HIS A 74 -8.16 13.03 -16.57
C HIS A 74 -8.78 14.38 -16.21
N ASN A 75 -10.12 14.52 -16.20
CA ASN A 75 -10.79 15.72 -15.70
C ASN A 75 -11.33 15.52 -14.26
N GLY A 76 -10.96 14.42 -13.62
CA GLY A 76 -11.33 14.09 -12.24
C GLY A 76 -12.78 13.66 -12.06
N SER A 77 -13.53 13.47 -13.15
CA SER A 77 -14.86 12.86 -13.11
C SER A 77 -14.75 11.37 -12.83
N VAL A 78 -15.72 10.80 -12.11
CA VAL A 78 -15.68 9.38 -11.71
C VAL A 78 -16.64 8.56 -12.55
N TYR A 79 -16.12 7.53 -13.20
CA TYR A 79 -16.92 6.48 -13.83
C TYR A 79 -17.25 5.39 -12.81
N LEU A 80 -18.50 4.91 -12.86
CA LEU A 80 -18.96 3.77 -12.08
C LEU A 80 -19.44 2.68 -13.00
N VAL A 81 -19.01 1.44 -12.75
CA VAL A 81 -19.55 0.25 -13.42
C VAL A 81 -20.51 -0.46 -12.49
N ASP A 82 -21.75 -0.56 -12.90
CA ASP A 82 -22.87 -1.08 -12.12
C ASP A 82 -23.39 -2.36 -12.76
N TRP A 83 -23.15 -3.49 -12.10
CA TRP A 83 -23.77 -4.74 -12.49
C TRP A 83 -25.22 -4.74 -12.00
N TYR A 84 -26.16 -4.81 -12.94
CA TYR A 84 -27.57 -4.64 -12.63
C TYR A 84 -28.27 -6.00 -12.56
N ASP A 85 -28.43 -6.50 -11.34
CA ASP A 85 -28.99 -7.83 -11.07
C ASP A 85 -29.84 -7.78 -9.80
N ALA A 86 -31.03 -8.40 -9.84
CA ALA A 86 -31.93 -8.54 -8.71
C ALA A 86 -31.35 -9.44 -7.61
N ASN A 87 -30.43 -10.34 -7.98
CA ASN A 87 -29.77 -11.24 -7.05
C ASN A 87 -28.40 -10.70 -6.63
N GLN A 88 -28.31 -10.24 -5.38
CA GLN A 88 -27.10 -9.64 -4.80
C GLN A 88 -26.17 -10.63 -4.11
N CYS A 89 -26.64 -11.85 -3.85
CA CYS A 89 -25.99 -12.82 -2.97
C CYS A 89 -25.67 -14.13 -3.69
N HIS A 90 -24.87 -14.97 -3.02
CA HIS A 90 -24.52 -16.29 -3.52
C HIS A 90 -25.73 -17.23 -3.55
N HIS A 91 -25.83 -18.02 -4.61
CA HIS A 91 -26.72 -19.18 -4.68
C HIS A 91 -26.07 -20.33 -5.44
N ARG A 92 -26.62 -21.54 -5.28
CA ARG A 92 -26.09 -22.77 -5.89
C ARG A 92 -26.58 -23.04 -7.32
N ARG A 93 -27.20 -22.05 -7.95
CA ARG A 93 -27.70 -22.10 -9.32
C ARG A 93 -26.72 -21.42 -10.27
N ASP A 94 -26.37 -22.06 -11.37
CA ASP A 94 -25.51 -21.45 -12.39
C ASP A 94 -26.24 -20.34 -13.18
N ASP A 95 -27.56 -20.40 -13.23
CA ASP A 95 -28.45 -19.52 -14.01
C ASP A 95 -29.16 -18.44 -13.17
N GLY A 96 -28.85 -18.33 -11.88
CA GLY A 96 -29.58 -17.41 -10.99
C GLY A 96 -29.08 -15.97 -10.99
N HIS A 97 -27.95 -15.70 -11.67
CA HIS A 97 -27.40 -14.37 -11.85
C HIS A 97 -27.66 -13.85 -13.27
N ASP A 98 -28.18 -12.64 -13.38
CA ASP A 98 -28.39 -11.98 -14.67
C ASP A 98 -27.07 -11.34 -15.14
N ARG A 99 -26.46 -11.92 -16.18
CA ARG A 99 -25.21 -11.41 -16.78
C ARG A 99 -25.45 -10.57 -18.03
N SER A 100 -26.70 -10.30 -18.38
CA SER A 100 -27.09 -9.61 -19.62
C SER A 100 -27.21 -8.10 -19.47
N ASN A 101 -27.22 -7.58 -18.24
CA ASN A 101 -27.53 -6.19 -17.95
C ASN A 101 -26.49 -5.50 -17.07
N GLY A 102 -26.31 -4.19 -17.28
CA GLY A 102 -25.37 -3.36 -16.55
C GLY A 102 -25.46 -1.90 -17.00
N ARG A 103 -24.95 -1.00 -16.16
CA ARG A 103 -24.98 0.45 -16.38
C ARG A 103 -23.59 1.03 -16.17
N ILE A 104 -23.29 2.11 -16.89
CA ILE A 104 -22.10 2.93 -16.67
C ILE A 104 -22.56 4.34 -16.36
N TYR A 105 -22.16 4.85 -15.21
CA TYR A 105 -22.42 6.23 -14.81
C TYR A 105 -21.14 7.04 -14.90
N LYS A 106 -21.28 8.36 -15.14
CA LYS A 106 -20.21 9.33 -14.98
C LYS A 106 -20.69 10.42 -14.03
N VAL A 107 -19.99 10.57 -12.91
CA VAL A 107 -20.23 11.64 -11.94
C VAL A 107 -19.28 12.78 -12.26
N VAL A 108 -19.87 13.91 -12.63
CA VAL A 108 -19.17 15.13 -13.07
C VAL A 108 -19.49 16.22 -12.05
N TYR A 109 -18.47 16.95 -11.63
CA TYR A 109 -18.59 18.11 -10.75
C TYR A 109 -18.61 19.39 -11.58
N ASP A 110 -19.48 20.35 -11.24
CA ASP A 110 -19.65 21.65 -11.91
C ASP A 110 -19.73 21.60 -13.45
N GLU A 111 -20.33 20.53 -14.00
CA GLU A 111 -20.46 20.31 -15.45
C GLU A 111 -19.14 20.36 -16.22
N GLU A 112 -18.01 20.03 -15.57
CA GLU A 112 -16.67 20.07 -16.14
C GLU A 112 -16.63 19.35 -17.51
N PRO A 113 -16.31 20.07 -18.60
CA PRO A 113 -16.38 19.50 -19.94
C PRO A 113 -15.37 18.37 -20.11
N TRP A 114 -15.77 17.33 -20.82
CA TRP A 114 -14.83 16.30 -21.22
C TRP A 114 -13.96 16.80 -22.37
N THR A 115 -12.65 16.65 -22.23
CA THR A 115 -11.67 16.98 -23.26
C THR A 115 -10.91 15.74 -23.71
N PRO A 116 -10.58 15.56 -25.00
CA PRO A 116 -9.71 14.46 -25.41
C PRO A 116 -8.27 14.73 -24.94
N VAL A 117 -7.64 13.74 -24.32
CA VAL A 117 -6.24 13.79 -23.89
C VAL A 117 -5.50 12.58 -24.44
N ASP A 118 -4.36 12.82 -25.08
CA ASP A 118 -3.44 11.76 -25.52
C ASP A 118 -2.12 11.82 -24.74
N VAL A 119 -2.03 11.01 -23.68
CA VAL A 119 -0.80 10.87 -22.89
C VAL A 119 0.32 10.21 -23.71
N SER A 120 -0.02 9.38 -24.71
CA SER A 120 0.97 8.63 -25.50
C SER A 120 1.78 9.52 -26.46
N ALA A 121 1.25 10.70 -26.81
CA ALA A 121 1.94 11.68 -27.65
C ALA A 121 3.15 12.34 -26.98
N HIS A 122 3.32 12.20 -25.66
CA HIS A 122 4.48 12.76 -24.96
C HIS A 122 5.75 11.94 -25.20
N ARG A 123 6.88 12.63 -25.19
CA ARG A 123 8.21 11.99 -25.07
C ARG A 123 8.43 11.50 -23.63
N PRO A 124 9.37 10.57 -23.38
CA PRO A 124 9.65 10.06 -22.03
C PRO A 124 9.90 11.16 -20.98
N GLU A 125 10.58 12.24 -21.33
CA GLU A 125 10.80 13.38 -20.44
C GLU A 125 9.51 14.11 -20.06
N GLY A 126 8.52 14.11 -20.96
CA GLY A 126 7.16 14.60 -20.69
C GLY A 126 6.42 13.70 -19.70
N TRP A 127 6.52 12.37 -19.84
CA TRP A 127 5.95 11.43 -18.87
C TRP A 127 6.56 11.56 -17.48
N VAL A 128 7.87 11.86 -17.40
CA VAL A 128 8.52 12.15 -16.11
C VAL A 128 7.89 13.38 -15.45
N ARG A 129 7.65 14.46 -16.22
CA ARG A 129 7.01 15.68 -15.69
C ARG A 129 5.56 15.45 -15.26
N LEU A 130 4.83 14.56 -15.93
CA LEU A 130 3.46 14.21 -15.54
C LEU A 130 3.37 13.49 -14.18
N GLN A 131 4.47 12.98 -13.61
CA GLN A 131 4.47 12.51 -12.22
C GLN A 131 4.15 13.63 -11.21
N LEU A 132 4.34 14.90 -11.61
CA LEU A 132 4.08 16.08 -10.78
C LEU A 132 2.67 16.66 -11.00
N HIS A 133 1.83 15.98 -11.78
CA HIS A 133 0.49 16.48 -12.08
C HIS A 133 -0.44 16.30 -10.85
N PRO A 134 -1.30 17.28 -10.52
CA PRO A 134 -2.18 17.18 -9.35
C PRO A 134 -3.17 16.01 -9.43
N ASN A 135 -3.77 15.76 -10.60
CA ASN A 135 -4.61 14.58 -10.83
C ASN A 135 -3.73 13.32 -11.00
N GLU A 136 -3.92 12.34 -10.10
CA GLU A 136 -3.19 11.06 -10.07
C GLU A 136 -3.32 10.27 -11.38
N TRP A 137 -4.42 10.45 -12.13
CA TRP A 137 -4.62 9.76 -13.41
C TRP A 137 -3.45 10.03 -14.36
N PHE A 138 -2.98 11.27 -14.46
CA PHE A 138 -1.86 11.62 -15.34
C PHE A 138 -0.55 10.98 -14.89
N ALA A 139 -0.26 11.01 -13.59
CA ALA A 139 0.92 10.38 -13.03
C ALA A 139 0.90 8.86 -13.25
N LEU A 140 -0.25 8.21 -13.04
CA LEU A 140 -0.43 6.79 -13.25
C LEU A 140 -0.26 6.40 -14.73
N GLN A 141 -0.92 7.09 -15.66
CA GLN A 141 -0.78 6.80 -17.10
C GLN A 141 0.65 7.03 -17.58
N ALA A 142 1.29 8.13 -17.16
CA ALA A 142 2.66 8.43 -17.54
C ALA A 142 3.66 7.40 -16.97
N ARG A 143 3.43 6.89 -15.76
CA ARG A 143 4.29 5.85 -15.16
C ARG A 143 4.18 4.54 -15.92
N LYS A 144 2.97 4.15 -16.34
CA LYS A 144 2.75 2.97 -17.20
C LYS A 144 3.51 3.10 -18.51
N ARG A 145 3.46 4.27 -19.16
CA ARG A 145 4.22 4.52 -20.39
C ARG A 145 5.73 4.43 -20.18
N LEU A 146 6.25 4.99 -19.09
CA LEU A 146 7.67 4.87 -18.74
C LEU A 146 8.09 3.42 -18.44
N MET A 147 7.21 2.62 -17.84
CA MET A 147 7.45 1.20 -17.60
C MET A 147 7.46 0.40 -18.92
N GLU A 148 6.54 0.70 -19.85
CA GLU A 148 6.41 0.01 -21.15
C GLU A 148 7.55 0.36 -22.11
N HIS A 149 7.93 1.63 -22.18
CA HIS A 149 8.84 2.15 -23.20
C HIS A 149 10.24 2.48 -22.68
N GLY A 150 10.41 2.52 -21.35
CA GLY A 150 11.64 2.96 -20.73
C GLY A 150 11.95 4.44 -20.97
N GLY A 151 13.23 4.76 -20.96
CA GLY A 151 13.76 6.10 -21.19
C GLY A 151 15.25 6.04 -21.52
N ASN A 152 15.78 7.16 -22.00
CA ASN A 152 17.20 7.35 -22.26
C ASN A 152 17.91 8.00 -21.05
N GLU A 153 19.21 8.26 -21.18
CA GLU A 153 20.02 8.93 -20.15
C GLU A 153 19.46 10.31 -19.74
N ALA A 154 18.88 11.06 -20.68
CA ALA A 154 18.24 12.35 -20.38
C ALA A 154 16.98 12.19 -19.52
N THR A 155 16.21 11.11 -19.75
CA THR A 155 15.04 10.75 -18.94
C THR A 155 15.46 10.40 -17.52
N ASP A 156 16.52 9.59 -17.37
CA ASP A 156 17.03 9.18 -16.06
C ASP A 156 17.61 10.37 -15.28
N THR A 157 18.34 11.24 -15.98
CA THR A 157 18.88 12.49 -15.40
C THR A 157 17.76 13.40 -14.92
N LEU A 158 16.69 13.53 -15.71
CA LEU A 158 15.52 14.32 -15.33
C LEU A 158 14.79 13.73 -14.12
N LEU A 159 14.58 12.41 -14.12
CA LEU A 159 13.88 11.70 -13.05
C LEU A 159 14.62 11.84 -11.71
N ASN A 160 15.94 11.63 -11.71
CA ASN A 160 16.76 11.80 -10.51
C ASN A 160 16.79 13.24 -10.01
N ARG A 161 16.99 14.21 -10.91
CA ARG A 161 16.99 15.63 -10.54
C ARG A 161 15.66 16.07 -9.94
N LEU A 162 14.52 15.73 -10.57
CA LEU A 162 13.21 16.07 -10.01
C LEU A 162 12.95 15.37 -8.68
N MET A 163 13.46 14.15 -8.50
CA MET A 163 13.33 13.46 -7.21
C MET A 163 14.11 14.18 -6.12
N ASP A 164 15.32 14.66 -6.41
CA ASP A 164 16.13 15.42 -5.46
C ASP A 164 15.50 16.80 -5.15
N GLU A 165 14.99 17.50 -6.17
CA GLU A 165 14.35 18.82 -6.07
C GLU A 165 12.94 18.80 -5.44
N ALA A 166 12.26 17.64 -5.41
CA ALA A 166 10.87 17.55 -4.93
C ALA A 166 10.73 17.97 -3.46
N THR A 167 10.01 19.06 -3.19
CA THR A 167 9.73 19.54 -1.83
C THR A 167 8.54 18.84 -1.18
N ASP A 168 7.63 18.30 -2.00
CA ASP A 168 6.44 17.58 -1.57
C ASP A 168 6.66 16.06 -1.57
N THR A 169 6.16 15.39 -0.53
CA THR A 169 6.34 13.95 -0.32
C THR A 169 5.63 13.13 -1.41
N LEU A 170 4.43 13.51 -1.84
CA LEU A 170 3.70 12.79 -2.89
C LEU A 170 4.48 12.79 -4.20
N HIS A 171 4.97 13.95 -4.64
CA HIS A 171 5.80 14.05 -5.84
C HIS A 171 7.07 13.21 -5.75
N ARG A 172 7.77 13.27 -4.61
CA ARG A 172 8.97 12.45 -4.38
C ARG A 172 8.66 10.96 -4.47
N LEU A 173 7.59 10.50 -3.82
CA LEU A 173 7.15 9.10 -3.87
C LEU A 173 6.79 8.65 -5.28
N ARG A 174 6.05 9.47 -6.05
CA ARG A 174 5.70 9.15 -7.44
C ARG A 174 6.94 8.97 -8.32
N LEU A 175 7.96 9.80 -8.13
CA LEU A 175 9.24 9.69 -8.84
C LEU A 175 10.03 8.45 -8.40
N MET A 176 10.05 8.13 -7.09
CA MET A 176 10.65 6.90 -6.55
C MET A 176 9.98 5.64 -7.12
N TRP A 177 8.65 5.61 -7.14
CA TRP A 177 7.89 4.50 -7.72
C TRP A 177 8.11 4.37 -9.22
N THR A 178 8.29 5.50 -9.92
CA THR A 178 8.62 5.50 -11.36
C THR A 178 10.01 4.89 -11.59
N LEU A 179 11.03 5.28 -10.81
CA LEU A 179 12.36 4.65 -10.84
C LEU A 179 12.28 3.14 -10.57
N GLY A 180 11.51 2.74 -9.54
CA GLY A 180 11.28 1.34 -9.19
C GLY A 180 10.63 0.55 -10.32
N ALA A 181 9.53 1.07 -10.89
CA ALA A 181 8.79 0.42 -11.97
C ALA A 181 9.62 0.28 -13.26
N MET A 182 10.55 1.21 -13.51
CA MET A 182 11.50 1.12 -14.63
C MET A 182 12.69 0.17 -14.36
N GLY A 183 12.78 -0.43 -13.17
CA GLY A 183 13.91 -1.27 -12.77
C GLY A 183 15.21 -0.49 -12.54
N LYS A 184 15.13 0.83 -12.32
CA LYS A 184 16.28 1.73 -12.16
C LYS A 184 16.53 2.16 -10.71
N TRP A 185 15.81 1.59 -9.75
CA TRP A 185 16.11 1.76 -8.33
C TRP A 185 17.45 1.11 -7.99
N THR A 186 18.35 1.85 -7.34
CA THR A 186 19.71 1.37 -7.02
C THR A 186 19.90 1.34 -5.51
N GLU A 187 20.93 0.65 -5.05
CA GLU A 187 21.30 0.67 -3.64
C GLU A 187 21.56 2.09 -3.12
N ALA A 188 22.20 2.94 -3.93
CA ALA A 188 22.44 4.33 -3.57
C ALA A 188 21.13 5.12 -3.37
N HIS A 189 20.12 4.89 -4.21
CA HIS A 189 18.78 5.45 -4.00
C HIS A 189 18.19 4.98 -2.67
N GLY A 190 18.25 3.67 -2.43
CA GLY A 190 17.81 3.02 -1.20
C GLY A 190 18.40 3.63 0.07
N LEU A 191 19.73 3.67 0.16
CA LEU A 191 20.44 4.13 1.35
C LEU A 191 20.21 5.62 1.65
N ARG A 192 20.13 6.45 0.60
CA ARG A 192 19.77 7.86 0.75
C ARG A 192 18.34 8.02 1.24
N GLY A 193 17.38 7.36 0.60
CA GLY A 193 15.97 7.45 0.94
C GLY A 193 15.64 6.87 2.32
N MET A 194 16.31 5.78 2.73
CA MET A 194 16.26 5.22 4.09
C MET A 194 16.82 6.15 5.18
N SER A 195 17.46 7.26 4.80
CA SER A 195 17.98 8.27 5.73
C SER A 195 17.21 9.59 5.64
N HIS A 196 16.10 9.62 4.90
CA HIS A 196 15.30 10.81 4.68
C HIS A 196 14.49 11.20 5.92
N THR A 197 14.15 12.48 6.06
CA THR A 197 13.39 13.01 7.21
C THR A 197 11.92 12.55 7.22
N ASP A 198 11.32 12.44 6.05
CA ASP A 198 9.96 11.93 5.83
C ASP A 198 9.89 10.40 5.99
N GLU A 199 8.93 9.92 6.78
CA GLU A 199 8.74 8.49 7.07
C GLU A 199 8.24 7.66 5.88
N ASP A 200 7.39 8.23 5.01
CA ASP A 200 6.87 7.54 3.83
C ASP A 200 8.02 7.31 2.84
N VAL A 201 8.93 8.28 2.69
CA VAL A 201 10.15 8.13 1.87
C VAL A 201 11.05 7.02 2.42
N ARG A 202 11.27 6.97 3.74
CA ARG A 202 12.07 5.89 4.36
C ARG A 202 11.42 4.53 4.14
N ALA A 203 10.12 4.41 4.41
CA ALA A 203 9.34 3.19 4.24
C ALA A 203 9.39 2.67 2.79
N TRP A 204 9.08 3.50 1.81
CA TRP A 204 9.15 3.09 0.40
C TRP A 204 10.56 2.79 -0.09
N SER A 205 11.58 3.44 0.47
CA SER A 205 12.97 3.11 0.15
C SER A 205 13.34 1.71 0.65
N ILE A 206 12.86 1.31 1.83
CA ILE A 206 13.00 -0.08 2.32
C ILE A 206 12.32 -1.05 1.35
N GLN A 207 11.06 -0.78 0.99
CA GLN A 207 10.29 -1.66 0.10
C GLN A 207 11.00 -1.86 -1.24
N LEU A 208 11.35 -0.77 -1.92
CA LEU A 208 12.00 -0.82 -3.23
C LEU A 208 13.39 -1.47 -3.19
N SER A 209 14.17 -1.26 -2.12
CA SER A 209 15.49 -1.87 -1.97
C SER A 209 15.48 -3.38 -1.78
N LEU A 210 14.35 -3.96 -1.39
CA LEU A 210 14.25 -5.39 -1.06
C LEU A 210 13.47 -6.23 -2.07
N GLU A 211 12.94 -5.62 -3.14
CA GLU A 211 12.20 -6.34 -4.19
C GLU A 211 13.02 -7.42 -4.90
N SER A 212 14.34 -7.24 -5.04
CA SER A 212 15.23 -8.24 -5.65
C SER A 212 15.54 -9.46 -4.77
N ARG A 213 15.13 -9.44 -3.49
CA ARG A 213 15.43 -10.48 -2.49
C ARG A 213 16.92 -10.77 -2.25
N ASN A 214 17.80 -9.85 -2.67
CA ASN A 214 19.25 -9.99 -2.53
C ASN A 214 19.86 -8.72 -1.92
N PRO A 215 19.53 -8.38 -0.66
CA PRO A 215 20.10 -7.21 -0.02
C PRO A 215 21.61 -7.38 0.19
N THR A 216 22.32 -6.28 0.03
CA THR A 216 23.73 -6.18 0.42
C THR A 216 23.88 -6.15 1.94
N ALA A 217 25.11 -6.35 2.43
CA ALA A 217 25.44 -6.15 3.84
C ALA A 217 25.15 -4.71 4.31
N GLN A 218 25.37 -3.71 3.45
CA GLN A 218 25.12 -2.30 3.78
C GLN A 218 23.61 -2.03 3.95
N THR A 219 22.78 -2.58 3.05
CA THR A 219 21.33 -2.50 3.16
C THR A 219 20.84 -3.18 4.44
N LEU A 220 21.32 -4.40 4.74
CA LEU A 220 20.97 -5.09 5.99
C LEU A 220 21.37 -4.29 7.24
N LYS A 221 22.55 -3.68 7.24
CA LYS A 221 22.99 -2.83 8.35
C LYS A 221 22.13 -1.58 8.52
N LYS A 222 21.68 -0.99 7.40
CA LYS A 222 20.74 0.14 7.44
C LYS A 222 19.39 -0.28 8.00
N LEU A 223 18.86 -1.46 7.64
CA LEU A 223 17.64 -2.01 8.22
C LEU A 223 17.77 -2.25 9.73
N GLU A 224 18.92 -2.75 10.20
CA GLU A 224 19.20 -2.94 11.63
C GLU A 224 19.15 -1.61 12.39
N THR A 225 19.73 -0.55 11.80
CA THR A 225 19.71 0.80 12.38
C THR A 225 18.28 1.32 12.47
N LEU A 226 17.50 1.23 11.38
CA LEU A 226 16.10 1.68 11.35
C LEU A 226 15.21 0.88 12.32
N ALA A 227 15.43 -0.43 12.44
CA ALA A 227 14.73 -1.26 13.39
C ALA A 227 14.98 -0.88 14.85
N ALA A 228 16.12 -0.28 15.17
CA ALA A 228 16.49 0.09 16.53
C ALA A 228 16.13 1.55 16.87
N GLU A 229 16.21 2.44 15.89
CA GLU A 229 16.23 3.89 16.12
C GLU A 229 15.06 4.64 15.49
N ASP A 230 14.37 4.08 14.48
CA ASP A 230 13.34 4.84 13.77
C ASP A 230 12.10 5.06 14.66
N PRO A 231 11.68 6.33 14.85
CA PRO A 231 10.52 6.62 15.69
C PRO A 231 9.19 6.15 15.06
N SER A 232 9.13 5.98 13.74
CA SER A 232 7.90 5.65 13.03
C SER A 232 7.56 4.16 13.11
N ALA A 233 6.38 3.86 13.66
CA ALA A 233 5.81 2.51 13.64
C ALA A 233 5.61 1.98 12.21
N MET A 234 5.30 2.88 11.25
CA MET A 234 5.18 2.52 9.83
C MET A 234 6.54 2.12 9.25
N VAL A 235 7.62 2.84 9.55
CA VAL A 235 8.95 2.45 9.08
C VAL A 235 9.36 1.10 9.68
N ARG A 236 9.12 0.89 10.98
CA ARG A 236 9.36 -0.42 11.62
C ARG A 236 8.53 -1.54 10.97
N LEU A 237 7.29 -1.28 10.55
CA LEU A 237 6.46 -2.21 9.77
C LEU A 237 7.09 -2.58 8.44
N TYR A 238 7.60 -1.60 7.71
CA TYR A 238 8.29 -1.83 6.46
C TYR A 238 9.58 -2.62 6.65
N VAL A 239 10.34 -2.37 7.73
CA VAL A 239 11.51 -3.20 8.08
C VAL A 239 11.09 -4.65 8.36
N ALA A 240 10.07 -4.87 9.20
CA ALA A 240 9.57 -6.20 9.53
C ALA A 240 9.09 -6.97 8.29
N SER A 241 8.31 -6.31 7.42
CA SER A 241 7.85 -6.87 6.14
C SER A 241 9.01 -7.22 5.21
N ALA A 242 9.98 -6.31 5.09
CA ALA A 242 11.14 -6.46 4.23
C ALA A 242 12.02 -7.67 4.62
N LEU A 243 12.10 -8.01 5.90
CA LEU A 243 12.86 -9.18 6.35
C LEU A 243 12.39 -10.50 5.72
N GLN A 244 11.12 -10.64 5.34
CA GLN A 244 10.62 -11.82 4.65
C GLN A 244 11.27 -12.03 3.26
N ARG A 245 11.86 -10.98 2.69
CA ARG A 245 12.61 -10.98 1.44
C ARG A 245 14.12 -11.12 1.65
N THR A 246 14.58 -11.42 2.86
CA THR A 246 16.01 -11.61 3.20
C THR A 246 16.30 -13.05 3.61
N PRO A 247 17.56 -13.53 3.47
CA PRO A 247 17.96 -14.82 4.02
C PRO A 247 17.65 -14.93 5.52
N VAL A 248 17.14 -16.08 5.98
CA VAL A 248 16.74 -16.25 7.40
C VAL A 248 17.91 -15.95 8.35
N VAL A 249 19.11 -16.40 7.99
CA VAL A 249 20.34 -16.24 8.78
C VAL A 249 20.75 -14.79 9.03
N SER A 250 20.26 -13.83 8.23
CA SER A 250 20.60 -12.41 8.40
C SER A 250 19.53 -11.61 9.14
N ARG A 251 18.39 -12.21 9.53
CA ARG A 251 17.26 -11.51 10.15
C ARG A 251 17.45 -11.21 11.63
N PHE A 252 18.23 -12.03 12.34
CA PHE A 252 18.32 -12.00 13.80
C PHE A 252 18.69 -10.62 14.39
N PRO A 253 19.73 -9.90 13.91
CA PRO A 253 20.08 -8.60 14.46
C PRO A 253 18.94 -7.58 14.37
N VAL A 254 18.27 -7.54 13.22
CA VAL A 254 17.14 -6.63 12.94
C VAL A 254 15.93 -7.00 13.81
N LEU A 255 15.59 -8.30 13.89
CA LEU A 255 14.48 -8.77 14.72
C LEU A 255 14.68 -8.48 16.19
N LYS A 256 15.91 -8.65 16.71
CA LYS A 256 16.24 -8.37 18.10
C LYS A 256 15.99 -6.90 18.46
N ALA A 257 16.24 -5.99 17.52
CA ALA A 257 15.89 -4.57 17.69
C ALA A 257 14.37 -4.35 17.67
N LEU A 258 13.66 -4.87 16.65
CA LEU A 258 12.21 -4.70 16.51
C LEU A 258 11.42 -5.20 17.73
N VAL A 259 11.75 -6.38 18.27
CA VAL A 259 11.01 -6.93 19.41
C VAL A 259 11.22 -6.15 20.72
N SER A 260 12.17 -5.22 20.75
CA SER A 260 12.52 -4.43 21.93
C SER A 260 11.68 -3.17 22.11
N HIS A 261 10.86 -2.81 21.11
CA HIS A 261 9.90 -1.70 21.14
C HIS A 261 8.62 -2.13 21.86
N ALA A 262 8.42 -1.64 23.08
CA ALA A 262 7.23 -1.98 23.88
C ALA A 262 5.98 -1.23 23.37
N GLU A 263 6.18 -0.05 22.80
CA GLU A 263 5.14 0.81 22.22
C GLU A 263 4.37 0.14 21.07
N ASP A 264 4.96 -0.89 20.46
CA ASP A 264 4.39 -1.61 19.33
C ASP A 264 3.45 -2.75 19.74
N ALA A 265 3.28 -3.00 21.04
CA ALA A 265 2.54 -4.14 21.54
C ALA A 265 1.07 -4.17 21.09
N GLU A 266 0.44 -2.99 21.00
CA GLU A 266 -0.97 -2.81 20.66
C GLU A 266 -1.19 -2.35 19.21
N ASP A 267 -0.12 -2.32 18.40
CA ASP A 267 -0.25 -2.01 16.98
C ASP A 267 -1.00 -3.14 16.25
N HIS A 268 -1.89 -2.78 15.33
CA HIS A 268 -2.78 -3.74 14.69
C HIS A 268 -2.11 -4.59 13.60
N ASN A 269 -0.92 -4.20 13.11
CA ASN A 269 -0.18 -4.94 12.08
C ASN A 269 1.15 -5.48 12.60
N LEU A 270 1.89 -4.66 13.35
CA LEU A 270 3.31 -4.84 13.56
C LEU A 270 3.67 -6.11 14.34
N PRO A 271 3.01 -6.48 15.46
CA PRO A 271 3.31 -7.71 16.18
C PRO A 271 3.24 -8.94 15.27
N LEU A 272 2.20 -9.05 14.43
CA LEU A 272 2.05 -10.19 13.53
C LEU A 272 3.06 -10.15 12.37
N MET A 273 3.37 -8.97 11.85
CA MET A 273 4.39 -8.83 10.81
C MET A 273 5.79 -9.22 11.31
N ILE A 274 6.15 -8.80 12.53
CA ILE A 274 7.39 -9.21 13.19
C ILE A 274 7.41 -10.74 13.36
N TRP A 275 6.29 -11.34 13.79
CA TRP A 275 6.19 -12.79 13.90
C TRP A 275 6.49 -13.51 12.59
N TYR A 276 5.90 -13.08 11.47
CA TYR A 276 6.15 -13.72 10.17
C TYR A 276 7.62 -13.65 9.73
N ALA A 277 8.32 -12.56 10.04
CA ALA A 277 9.76 -12.47 9.80
C ALA A 277 10.59 -13.34 10.75
N MET A 278 10.13 -13.49 12.00
CA MET A 278 10.84 -14.11 13.12
C MET A 278 10.65 -15.62 13.24
N GLU A 279 9.50 -16.17 12.87
CA GLU A 279 9.18 -17.59 13.05
C GLU A 279 10.26 -18.52 12.47
N PRO A 280 10.80 -18.30 11.25
CA PRO A 280 11.83 -19.17 10.70
C PRO A 280 13.14 -19.10 11.47
N VAL A 281 13.46 -17.96 12.10
CA VAL A 281 14.67 -17.79 12.91
C VAL A 281 14.56 -18.63 14.19
N VAL A 282 13.43 -18.51 14.89
CA VAL A 282 13.12 -19.32 16.09
C VAL A 282 13.12 -20.81 15.74
N GLY A 283 12.60 -21.15 14.55
CA GLY A 283 12.54 -22.52 14.06
C GLY A 283 13.88 -23.09 13.55
N GLN A 284 14.90 -22.28 13.30
CA GLN A 284 16.20 -22.78 12.81
C GLN A 284 17.27 -22.80 13.91
N ASP A 285 17.18 -21.89 14.88
CA ASP A 285 18.18 -21.74 15.93
C ASP A 285 17.53 -21.44 17.29
N SER A 286 17.49 -22.44 18.17
CA SER A 286 16.90 -22.31 19.50
C SER A 286 17.65 -21.29 20.38
N SER A 287 18.95 -21.09 20.17
CA SER A 287 19.73 -20.10 20.94
C SER A 287 19.31 -18.67 20.57
N GLN A 288 19.07 -18.42 19.28
CA GLN A 288 18.50 -17.17 18.79
C GLN A 288 17.06 -17.00 19.28
N GLY A 289 16.26 -18.07 19.28
CA GLY A 289 14.91 -18.07 19.88
C GLY A 289 14.89 -17.62 21.34
N ILE A 290 15.79 -18.16 22.18
CA ILE A 290 15.95 -17.73 23.58
C ILE A 290 16.35 -16.25 23.66
N SER A 291 17.31 -15.82 22.84
CA SER A 291 17.77 -14.42 22.85
C SER A 291 16.67 -13.44 22.43
N LEU A 292 15.87 -13.80 21.43
CA LEU A 292 14.69 -13.03 21.02
C LEU A 292 13.66 -12.97 22.14
N LEU A 293 13.37 -14.10 22.81
CA LEU A 293 12.45 -14.13 23.94
C LEU A 293 12.91 -13.24 25.11
N GLN A 294 14.22 -13.17 25.37
CA GLN A 294 14.79 -12.30 26.41
C GLN A 294 14.67 -10.80 26.05
N ALA A 295 14.89 -10.46 24.79
CA ALA A 295 14.80 -9.07 24.31
C ALA A 295 13.35 -8.59 24.11
N CYS A 296 12.42 -9.52 23.89
CA CYS A 296 11.06 -9.21 23.46
C CYS A 296 10.19 -8.56 24.54
N LYS A 297 9.70 -7.35 24.25
CA LYS A 297 8.77 -6.58 25.09
C LYS A 297 7.31 -6.62 24.60
N ILE A 298 7.03 -7.36 23.52
CA ILE A 298 5.69 -7.49 22.93
C ILE A 298 5.06 -8.82 23.41
N PRO A 299 3.99 -8.79 24.24
CA PRO A 299 3.49 -10.01 24.91
C PRO A 299 3.12 -11.17 23.98
N ILE A 300 2.36 -10.89 22.91
CA ILE A 300 1.91 -11.94 21.97
C ILE A 300 3.09 -12.66 21.28
N LEU A 301 4.17 -11.93 21.01
CA LEU A 301 5.38 -12.51 20.41
C LEU A 301 6.09 -13.46 21.38
N ARG A 302 6.12 -13.14 22.67
CA ARG A 302 6.71 -14.02 23.71
C ARG A 302 5.97 -15.36 23.75
N GLU A 303 4.64 -15.34 23.66
CA GLU A 303 3.83 -16.55 23.57
C GLU A 303 4.16 -17.37 22.32
N PHE A 304 4.23 -16.72 21.16
CA PHE A 304 4.50 -17.40 19.89
C PHE A 304 5.90 -18.02 19.85
N ILE A 305 6.93 -17.30 20.32
CA ILE A 305 8.29 -17.84 20.43
C ILE A 305 8.29 -19.10 21.33
N THR A 306 7.68 -19.00 22.51
CA THR A 306 7.61 -20.11 23.48
C THR A 306 6.92 -21.33 22.89
N ARG A 307 5.75 -21.15 22.26
CA ARG A 307 5.00 -22.24 21.61
C ARG A 307 5.81 -22.88 20.50
N ARG A 308 6.47 -22.07 19.66
CA ARG A 308 7.27 -22.57 18.54
C ARG A 308 8.45 -23.41 19.00
N MET A 309 9.20 -22.95 20.00
CA MET A 309 10.32 -23.69 20.58
C MET A 309 9.85 -25.00 21.24
N ALA A 310 8.77 -24.97 22.02
CA ALA A 310 8.23 -26.17 22.67
C ALA A 310 7.80 -27.24 21.65
N THR A 311 7.24 -26.82 20.51
CA THR A 311 6.79 -27.73 19.45
C THR A 311 7.98 -28.43 18.78
N GLN A 312 9.10 -27.73 18.60
CA GLN A 312 10.33 -28.34 18.06
C GLN A 312 10.93 -29.38 18.99
N SER A 313 10.98 -29.08 20.29
CA SER A 313 11.50 -30.02 21.29
C SER A 313 10.72 -31.34 21.28
N LEU A 314 9.39 -31.28 21.12
CA LEU A 314 8.53 -32.48 21.03
C LEU A 314 8.81 -33.32 19.78
N VAL A 315 9.12 -32.69 18.64
CA VAL A 315 9.46 -33.42 17.40
C VAL A 315 10.87 -34.01 17.47
N ALA A 316 11.85 -33.30 18.04
CA ALA A 316 13.21 -33.80 18.19
C ALA A 316 13.34 -34.94 19.22
N SER A 317 12.39 -35.06 20.14
CA SER A 317 12.33 -36.14 21.15
C SER A 317 11.66 -37.45 20.65
N ARG A 318 11.19 -37.48 19.40
CA ARG A 318 10.64 -38.67 18.74
C ARG A 318 11.65 -39.24 17.75
#